data_AF-A0A8C0F4I7-F1
#
_entry.id   AF-A0A8C0F4I7-F1
#
_cell.length_a   1.000
_cell.length_b   1.000
_cell.length_c   1.000
_cell.angle_alpha   90.00
_cell.angle_beta   90.00
_cell.angle_gamma   90.00
#
_symmetry.space_group_name_H-M   'P 1'
#
loop_
_entity.id
_entity.type
_entity.pdbx_description
1 polymer ?
#
loop_
_entity_poly.entity_id
_entity_poly.type
_entity_poly.pdbx_seq_one_letter_code
_entity_poly.pdbx_strand_id
1 'polypeptide(L)'
;VPPSNHHELHLRGPTGRGARGIQQNTFTRWCNEHLKCVHKRIGDLQRDLSDGLRLIALLEVLSQKKMGRKYHPRPNFRQMKLENVSVALEFLEREHIKLGWWGNGVG
;
A
#
# COMPACT_ATOMS: atom_id res chain seq x y z
N VAL A 1 26.20 -18.58 -49.80
CA VAL A 1 25.43 -18.67 -48.54
C VAL A 1 25.24 -17.26 -47.99
N PRO A 2 24.14 -16.56 -48.29
CA PRO A 2 23.67 -15.39 -47.54
C PRO A 2 22.54 -15.84 -46.56
N PRO A 3 21.99 -14.99 -45.66
CA PRO A 3 22.08 -13.53 -45.70
C PRO A 3 22.36 -12.81 -44.36
N SER A 4 22.79 -11.56 -44.55
CA SER A 4 22.39 -10.35 -43.83
C SER A 4 21.35 -10.52 -42.71
N ASN A 5 21.64 -9.98 -41.54
CA ASN A 5 20.64 -9.18 -40.81
C ASN A 5 21.29 -8.29 -39.76
N HIS A 6 21.09 -6.98 -39.95
CA HIS A 6 21.19 -5.95 -38.94
C HIS A 6 20.22 -6.23 -37.78
N HIS A 7 20.62 -7.05 -36.82
CA HIS A 7 19.88 -7.24 -35.58
C HIS A 7 20.82 -7.02 -34.39
N GLU A 8 21.46 -5.84 -34.34
CA GLU A 8 21.73 -5.20 -33.05
C GLU A 8 20.37 -4.82 -32.45
N LEU A 9 19.72 -5.82 -31.84
CA LEU A 9 18.68 -5.60 -30.86
C LEU A 9 19.34 -4.87 -29.70
N HIS A 10 19.24 -3.55 -29.75
CA HIS A 10 19.27 -2.65 -28.60
C HIS A 10 18.37 -3.23 -27.50
N LEU A 11 18.90 -4.12 -26.66
CA LEU A 11 18.34 -4.38 -25.34
C LEU A 11 18.72 -3.22 -24.43
N ARG A 12 18.16 -2.04 -24.77
CA ARG A 12 18.03 -0.92 -23.83
C ARG A 12 16.92 -1.26 -22.85
N GLY A 13 17.32 -1.77 -21.68
CA GLY A 13 16.57 -1.73 -20.43
C GLY A 13 15.66 -2.94 -20.15
N PRO A 14 15.55 -3.31 -18.87
CA PRO A 14 14.59 -2.58 -18.06
C PRO A 14 15.33 -1.64 -17.12
N THR A 15 15.13 -0.35 -17.33
CA THR A 15 15.42 0.63 -16.29
C THR A 15 14.77 0.18 -14.98
N GLY A 16 15.49 0.29 -13.86
CA GLY A 16 15.05 -0.02 -12.49
C GLY A 16 13.88 0.84 -11.97
N ARG A 17 12.94 1.22 -12.84
CA ARG A 17 11.67 1.91 -12.55
C ARG A 17 10.45 0.99 -12.60
N GLY A 18 10.58 -0.25 -13.11
CA GLY A 18 9.46 -1.21 -13.17
C GLY A 18 9.08 -1.81 -11.80
N ALA A 19 10.05 -2.08 -10.93
CA ALA A 19 9.80 -2.73 -9.65
C ALA A 19 8.92 -1.86 -8.72
N ARG A 20 9.13 -0.53 -8.69
CA ARG A 20 8.35 0.38 -7.82
C ARG A 20 6.85 0.39 -8.16
N GLY A 21 6.50 0.32 -9.45
CA GLY A 21 5.10 0.34 -9.89
C GLY A 21 4.35 -0.96 -9.64
N ILE A 22 5.02 -2.11 -9.79
CA ILE A 22 4.41 -3.44 -9.57
C ILE A 22 4.04 -3.63 -8.10
N GLN A 23 4.97 -3.26 -7.22
CA GLN A 23 4.84 -3.32 -5.77
C GLN A 23 3.72 -2.38 -5.25
N GLN A 24 3.65 -1.18 -5.81
CA GLN A 24 2.60 -0.21 -5.51
C GLN A 24 1.22 -0.65 -6.03
N ASN A 25 1.17 -1.32 -7.19
CA ASN A 25 -0.07 -1.91 -7.71
C ASN A 25 -0.56 -3.08 -6.85
N THR A 26 0.33 -3.95 -6.37
CA THR A 26 -0.05 -5.09 -5.52
C THR A 26 -0.59 -4.61 -4.17
N PHE A 27 0.06 -3.61 -3.54
CA PHE A 27 -0.44 -3.05 -2.29
C PHE A 27 -1.77 -2.32 -2.48
N THR A 28 -1.90 -1.53 -3.56
CA THR A 28 -3.17 -0.86 -3.89
C THR A 28 -4.30 -1.87 -4.11
N ARG A 29 -4.04 -2.96 -4.82
CA ARG A 29 -5.04 -4.03 -5.03
C ARG A 29 -5.41 -4.72 -3.73
N TRP A 30 -4.42 -5.08 -2.91
CA TRP A 30 -4.67 -5.70 -1.62
C TRP A 30 -5.48 -4.80 -0.70
N CYS A 31 -5.14 -3.51 -0.59
CA CYS A 31 -5.95 -2.56 0.17
C CYS A 31 -7.37 -2.43 -0.40
N ASN A 32 -7.53 -2.39 -1.73
CA ASN A 32 -8.85 -2.33 -2.36
C ASN A 32 -9.69 -3.58 -2.13
N GLU A 33 -9.09 -4.77 -2.06
CA GLU A 33 -9.75 -6.03 -1.73
C GLU A 33 -10.42 -5.94 -0.35
N HIS A 34 -9.66 -5.50 0.66
CA HIS A 34 -10.14 -5.37 2.04
C HIS A 34 -11.07 -4.17 2.22
N LEU A 35 -10.81 -3.06 1.53
CA LEU A 35 -11.63 -1.85 1.62
C LEU A 35 -12.96 -1.98 0.87
N LYS A 36 -13.10 -2.95 -0.04
CA LYS A 36 -14.37 -3.30 -0.68
C LYS A 36 -15.45 -3.63 0.34
N CYS A 37 -15.08 -4.32 1.43
CA CYS A 37 -15.99 -4.66 2.53
C CYS A 37 -16.55 -3.43 3.27
N VAL A 38 -15.83 -2.30 3.23
CA VAL A 38 -16.24 -1.03 3.85
C VAL A 38 -16.63 0.04 2.82
N HIS A 39 -16.90 -0.36 1.57
CA HIS A 39 -17.27 0.52 0.45
C HIS A 39 -16.27 1.67 0.21
N LYS A 40 -14.98 1.43 0.44
CA LYS A 40 -13.91 2.40 0.20
C LYS A 40 -12.99 1.90 -0.90
N ARG A 41 -12.45 2.83 -1.69
CA ARG A 41 -11.47 2.56 -2.74
C ARG A 41 -10.26 3.47 -2.54
N ILE A 42 -9.08 2.92 -2.76
CA ILE A 42 -7.80 3.63 -2.84
C ILE A 42 -7.43 3.75 -4.32
N GLY A 43 -7.32 4.98 -4.79
CA GLY A 43 -6.79 5.30 -6.12
C GLY A 43 -5.29 5.59 -6.05
N ASP A 44 -4.87 6.32 -5.01
CA ASP A 44 -3.48 6.70 -4.79
C ASP A 44 -3.13 6.45 -3.32
N LEU A 45 -2.38 5.37 -3.06
CA LEU A 45 -1.93 4.99 -1.72
C LEU A 45 -1.33 6.15 -0.92
N GLN A 46 -0.53 6.99 -1.57
CA GLN A 46 0.20 8.04 -0.88
C GLN A 46 -0.74 9.17 -0.44
N ARG A 47 -1.73 9.50 -1.28
CA ARG A 47 -2.77 10.50 -0.96
C ARG A 47 -3.90 9.96 -0.08
N ASP A 48 -4.28 8.71 -0.28
CA ASP A 48 -5.45 8.12 0.36
C ASP A 48 -5.14 7.54 1.75
N LEU A 49 -3.88 7.30 2.08
CA LEU A 49 -3.44 6.89 3.41
C LEU A 49 -2.87 8.06 4.24
N SER A 50 -2.59 9.22 3.63
CA SER A 50 -1.95 10.34 4.33
C SER A 50 -2.85 11.08 5.33
N ASP A 51 -4.16 10.84 5.28
CA ASP A 51 -5.14 11.27 6.29
C ASP A 51 -5.32 10.27 7.44
N GLY A 52 -4.75 9.07 7.32
CA GLY A 52 -4.76 8.00 8.33
C GLY A 52 -6.09 7.25 8.48
N LEU A 53 -7.21 7.80 8.01
CA LEU A 53 -8.54 7.19 8.16
C LEU A 53 -8.69 5.86 7.42
N ARG A 54 -8.21 5.80 6.18
CA ARG A 54 -8.26 4.55 5.40
C ARG A 54 -7.29 3.50 5.93
N LEU A 55 -6.16 3.93 6.49
CA LEU A 55 -5.21 3.03 7.14
C LEU A 55 -5.84 2.41 8.38
N ILE A 56 -6.53 3.21 9.20
CA ILE A 56 -7.28 2.73 10.36
C ILE A 56 -8.35 1.72 9.93
N ALA A 57 -9.22 2.09 8.99
CA ALA A 57 -10.30 1.21 8.53
C ALA A 57 -9.75 -0.12 7.97
N LEU A 58 -8.62 -0.06 7.24
CA LEU A 58 -7.95 -1.25 6.74
C LEU A 58 -7.46 -2.14 7.89
N LEU A 59 -6.82 -1.57 8.91
CA LEU A 59 -6.34 -2.33 10.07
C LEU A 59 -7.47 -2.93 10.91
N GLU A 60 -8.59 -2.22 11.04
CA GLU A 60 -9.77 -2.77 11.72
C GLU A 60 -10.34 -3.97 10.97
N VAL A 61 -10.39 -3.90 9.63
CA VAL A 61 -10.80 -5.02 8.78
C VAL A 61 -9.79 -6.18 8.85
N LEU A 62 -8.48 -5.90 8.89
CA LEU A 62 -7.46 -6.95 8.93
C LEU A 62 -7.40 -7.67 10.26
N SER A 63 -7.47 -6.91 11.36
CA SER A 63 -7.45 -7.46 12.72
C SER A 63 -8.81 -8.00 13.17
N GLN A 64 -9.89 -7.66 12.44
CA GLN A 64 -11.28 -7.84 12.88
C GLN A 64 -11.54 -7.24 14.28
N LYS A 65 -10.76 -6.22 14.66
CA LYS A 65 -10.83 -5.52 15.95
C LYS A 65 -10.97 -4.02 15.71
N LYS A 66 -11.58 -3.31 16.66
CA LYS A 66 -11.65 -1.86 16.61
C LYS A 66 -10.38 -1.24 17.18
N MET A 67 -10.03 -0.05 16.69
CA MET A 67 -8.96 0.74 17.29
C MET A 67 -9.25 1.01 18.77
N GLY A 68 -8.33 0.60 19.65
CA GLY A 68 -8.44 0.90 21.08
C GLY A 68 -8.17 2.37 21.42
N ARG A 69 -7.46 3.09 20.55
CA ARG A 69 -7.18 4.53 20.71
C ARG A 69 -8.18 5.37 19.92
N LYS A 70 -8.56 6.52 20.49
CA LYS A 70 -9.38 7.52 19.79
C LYS A 70 -8.58 8.10 18.62
N TYR A 71 -9.20 8.10 17.45
CA TYR A 71 -8.70 8.77 16.25
C TYR A 71 -9.67 9.89 15.82
N HIS A 72 -9.20 10.76 14.95
CA HIS A 72 -9.94 11.92 14.45
C HIS A 72 -10.69 11.59 13.15
N PRO A 73 -12.02 11.43 13.16
CA PRO A 73 -12.80 11.11 11.96
C PRO A 73 -12.83 12.26 10.94
N ARG A 74 -12.47 13.48 11.36
CA ARG A 74 -12.40 14.68 10.50
C ARG A 74 -11.07 15.41 10.72
N PRO A 75 -9.97 14.91 10.13
CA PRO A 75 -8.65 15.50 10.35
C PRO A 75 -8.47 16.75 9.47
N ASN A 76 -8.95 17.90 9.96
CA ASN A 76 -8.83 19.19 9.27
C ASN A 76 -7.39 19.72 9.30
N PHE A 77 -6.65 19.44 10.37
CA PHE A 77 -5.27 19.88 10.55
C PHE A 77 -4.28 18.75 10.29
N ARG A 78 -3.06 19.13 9.85
CA ARG A 78 -1.96 18.18 9.63
C ARG A 78 -1.63 17.38 10.90
N GLN A 79 -1.69 18.01 12.07
CA GLN A 79 -1.50 17.35 13.37
C GLN A 79 -2.46 16.17 13.54
N MET A 80 -3.75 16.37 13.28
CA MET A 80 -4.79 15.35 13.41
C MET A 80 -4.57 14.18 12.45
N LYS A 81 -4.11 14.46 11.22
CA LYS A 81 -3.74 13.42 10.23
C LYS A 81 -2.57 12.58 10.74
N LEU A 82 -1.53 13.24 11.26
CA LEU A 82 -0.36 12.55 11.83
C LEU A 82 -0.73 11.71 13.05
N GLU A 83 -1.61 12.20 13.92
CA GLU A 83 -2.13 11.43 15.05
C GLU A 83 -2.87 10.17 14.60
N ASN A 84 -3.75 10.27 13.59
CA ASN A 84 -4.44 9.12 13.01
C ASN A 84 -3.45 8.06 12.47
N VAL A 85 -2.44 8.51 11.72
CA VAL A 85 -1.40 7.63 11.19
C VAL A 85 -0.60 6.99 12.32
N SER A 86 -0.24 7.76 13.34
CA SER A 86 0.50 7.27 14.50
C SER A 86 -0.28 6.17 15.25
N VAL A 87 -1.56 6.40 15.50
CA VAL A 87 -2.46 5.41 16.11
C VAL A 87 -2.54 4.13 15.26
N ALA A 88 -2.63 4.28 13.94
CA ALA A 88 -2.66 3.15 13.04
C ALA A 88 -1.35 2.34 13.04
N LEU A 89 -0.21 3.02 13.02
CA LEU A 89 1.10 2.37 13.07
C LEU A 89 1.31 1.63 14.40
N GLU A 90 0.96 2.25 15.52
CA GLU A 90 1.04 1.62 16.84
C GLU A 90 0.15 0.36 16.92
N PHE A 91 -1.04 0.40 16.34
CA PHE A 91 -1.92 -0.77 16.30
C PHE A 91 -1.36 -1.88 15.42
N LEU A 92 -0.76 -1.53 14.27
CA LEU A 92 -0.12 -2.48 13.37
C LEU A 92 1.03 -3.23 14.07
N GLU A 93 1.85 -2.50 14.83
CA GLU A 93 2.93 -3.08 15.64
C GLU A 93 2.39 -3.99 16.75
N ARG A 94 1.37 -3.53 17.50
CA ARG A 94 0.76 -4.31 18.58
C ARG A 94 0.12 -5.62 18.11
N GLU A 95 -0.56 -5.59 16.97
CA GLU A 95 -1.25 -6.75 16.42
C GLU A 95 -0.32 -7.62 15.54
N HIS A 96 0.96 -7.28 15.45
CA HIS A 96 1.96 -7.97 14.62
C HIS A 96 1.49 -8.16 13.16
N ILE A 97 0.69 -7.21 12.65
CA ILE A 97 0.11 -7.29 11.30
C ILE A 97 1.24 -7.01 10.30
N LYS A 98 1.82 -8.08 9.76
CA LYS A 98 2.68 -7.97 8.58
C LYS A 98 1.79 -7.63 7.38
N LEU A 99 1.76 -6.35 7.01
CA LEU A 99 1.34 -5.95 5.67
C LEU A 99 2.18 -6.79 4.69
N GLY A 100 1.52 -7.62 3.88
CA GLY A 100 2.07 -8.80 3.18
C GLY A 100 3.14 -8.53 2.11
N TRP A 101 3.99 -7.54 2.32
CA TRP A 101 5.04 -7.10 1.43
C TRP A 101 6.41 -7.72 1.73
N TRP A 102 6.55 -8.48 2.82
CA TRP A 102 7.84 -9.01 3.26
C TRP A 102 8.00 -10.53 3.23
N GLY A 103 7.06 -11.26 2.61
CA GLY A 103 7.01 -12.73 2.79
C GLY A 103 6.60 -13.57 1.60
N ASN A 104 6.71 -13.10 0.36
CA ASN A 104 6.55 -13.98 -0.81
C ASN A 104 7.53 -13.56 -1.91
N GLY A 105 8.74 -14.12 -1.88
CA GLY A 105 9.73 -13.92 -2.93
C GLY A 105 11.18 -14.09 -2.49
N VAL A 106 11.51 -15.23 -1.86
CA VAL A 106 12.79 -15.96 -1.98
C VAL A 106 12.59 -17.31 -1.28
N GLY A 107 12.04 -18.26 -2.03
CA GLY A 107 12.06 -19.69 -1.75
C GLY A 107 12.46 -20.39 -3.03
#